data_AF-A0A2G9TDI3-F1
#
_entry.id   AF-A0A2G9TDI3-F1
#
_cell.length_a   1.000
_cell.length_b   1.000
_cell.length_c   1.000
_cell.angle_alpha   90.00
_cell.angle_beta   90.00
_cell.angle_gamma   90.00
#
_symmetry.space_group_name_H-M   'P 1'
#
loop_
_entity.id
_entity.type
_entity.pdbx_description
1 polymer ?
#
loop_
_entity_poly.entity_id
_entity_poly.type
_entity_poly.pdbx_seq_one_letter_code
_entity_poly.pdbx_strand_id
1 'polypeptide(L)'
;PARAEREMSAKPLSWHVGADGLEVLRKQAAELDELTKELDLEVLIFNDFGRNFMKKSGFSPDGFVQLALQLAHYKLHGYLVSTYESASLRRFRAGRVDNIRANTREALQWVKAMTKNESK
;
A
#
# COMPACT_ATOMS: atom_id res chain seq x y z
N PRO A 1 47.44 21.06 -14.14
CA PRO A 1 47.66 20.08 -13.04
C PRO A 1 46.46 19.13 -12.88
N ALA A 2 46.67 17.84 -13.14
CA ALA A 2 45.65 16.80 -12.96
C ALA A 2 45.21 16.78 -11.48
N ARG A 3 43.90 16.81 -11.24
CA ARG A 3 43.33 16.76 -9.90
C ARG A 3 43.58 15.35 -9.37
N ALA A 4 44.41 15.21 -8.34
CA ALA A 4 44.65 13.93 -7.68
C ALA A 4 43.30 13.32 -7.29
N GLU A 5 43.01 12.11 -7.77
CA GLU A 5 41.83 11.36 -7.38
C GLU A 5 41.91 11.08 -5.88
N ARG A 6 40.92 11.58 -5.12
CA ARG A 6 40.82 11.26 -3.70
C ARG A 6 40.38 9.82 -3.58
N GLU A 7 41.30 8.95 -3.16
CA GLU A 7 40.98 7.61 -2.70
C GLU A 7 40.06 7.72 -1.47
N MET A 8 38.76 7.51 -1.68
CA MET A 8 37.78 7.47 -0.60
C MET A 8 37.42 6.01 -0.34
N SER A 9 37.98 5.43 0.73
CA SER A 9 37.55 4.13 1.23
C SER A 9 36.46 4.31 2.28
N ALA A 10 35.38 3.52 2.16
CA ALA A 10 34.34 3.49 3.18
C ALA A 10 34.91 2.98 4.50
N LYS A 11 34.63 3.68 5.60
CA LYS A 11 35.03 3.23 6.94
C LYS A 11 33.89 2.44 7.58
N PRO A 12 34.11 1.20 8.03
CA PRO A 12 33.09 0.43 8.72
C PRO A 12 32.73 1.09 10.05
N LEU A 13 31.44 1.08 10.38
CA LEU A 13 30.96 1.46 11.70
C LEU A 13 31.25 0.32 12.67
N SER A 14 31.84 0.63 13.82
CA SER A 14 32.11 -0.33 14.89
C SER A 14 31.19 -0.06 16.08
N TRP A 15 30.71 -1.13 16.69
CA TRP A 15 29.77 -1.07 17.81
C TRP A 15 30.26 -1.99 18.92
N HIS A 16 30.19 -1.51 20.17
CA HIS A 16 30.36 -2.36 21.34
C HIS A 16 28.98 -2.78 21.82
N VAL A 17 28.69 -4.09 21.75
CA VAL A 17 27.40 -4.66 22.16
C VAL A 17 27.65 -5.59 23.34
N GLY A 18 27.13 -5.21 24.52
CA GLY A 18 27.21 -6.03 25.72
C GLY A 18 26.28 -7.25 25.67
N ALA A 19 26.34 -8.11 26.69
CA ALA A 19 25.53 -9.33 26.77
C ALA A 19 24.02 -9.06 26.64
N ASP A 20 23.52 -8.06 27.37
CA ASP A 20 22.11 -7.65 27.32
C ASP A 20 21.71 -7.19 25.91
N GLY A 21 22.61 -6.46 25.22
CA GLY A 21 22.38 -6.03 23.84
C GLY A 21 22.33 -7.20 22.87
N LEU A 22 23.17 -8.22 23.07
CA LEU A 22 23.13 -9.45 22.26
C LEU A 22 21.85 -10.25 22.49
N GLU A 23 21.33 -10.27 23.71
CA GLU A 23 20.03 -10.90 24.01
C GLU A 23 18.88 -10.17 23.30
N VAL A 24 18.85 -8.85 23.36
CA VAL A 24 17.87 -8.03 22.63
C VAL A 24 17.96 -8.30 21.12
N LEU A 25 19.16 -8.33 20.54
CA LEU A 25 19.34 -8.61 19.11
C LEU A 25 18.78 -9.97 18.71
N ARG A 26 19.03 -11.03 19.51
CA ARG A 26 18.48 -12.36 19.24
C ARG A 26 16.96 -12.36 19.31
N LYS A 27 16.39 -11.72 20.33
CA LYS A 27 14.95 -11.60 20.49
C LYS A 27 14.31 -10.85 19.31
N GLN A 28 14.87 -9.70 18.92
CA GLN A 28 14.35 -8.88 17.82
C GLN A 28 14.51 -9.56 16.46
N ALA A 29 15.58 -10.33 16.25
CA ALA A 29 15.72 -11.15 15.04
C ALA A 29 14.61 -12.21 14.96
N ALA A 30 14.33 -12.92 16.06
CA ALA A 30 13.24 -13.90 16.09
C ALA A 30 11.86 -13.25 15.90
N GLU A 31 11.61 -12.08 16.50
CA GLU A 31 10.37 -11.32 16.27
C GLU A 31 10.21 -10.89 14.80
N LEU A 32 11.29 -10.44 14.15
CA LEU A 32 11.28 -10.10 12.73
C LEU A 32 11.01 -11.32 11.85
N ASP A 33 11.60 -12.48 12.19
CA ASP A 33 11.36 -13.72 11.46
C ASP A 33 9.89 -14.14 11.52
N GLU A 34 9.23 -14.01 12.68
CA GLU A 34 7.79 -14.30 12.81
C GLU A 34 6.93 -13.28 12.02
N LEU A 35 7.21 -11.99 12.14
CA LEU A 35 6.51 -10.95 11.34
C LEU A 35 6.66 -11.19 9.84
N THR A 36 7.82 -11.67 9.39
CA THR A 36 8.07 -11.97 7.98
C THR A 36 7.26 -13.19 7.52
N LYS A 37 7.09 -14.20 8.37
CA LYS A 37 6.26 -15.38 8.06
C LYS A 37 4.77 -15.07 8.01
N GLU A 38 4.29 -14.12 8.81
CA GLU A 38 2.88 -13.72 8.84
C GLU A 38 2.46 -12.85 7.65
N LEU A 39 3.41 -12.25 6.92
CA LEU A 39 3.12 -11.41 5.77
C LEU A 39 2.70 -12.26 4.55
N ASP A 40 1.41 -12.17 4.19
CA ASP A 40 0.90 -12.65 2.91
C ASP A 40 0.92 -11.52 1.86
N LEU A 41 1.66 -11.71 0.77
CA LEU A 41 1.85 -10.70 -0.27
C LEU A 41 1.78 -11.32 -1.67
N GLU A 42 0.82 -10.87 -2.46
CA GLU A 42 0.69 -11.20 -3.88
C GLU A 42 0.80 -9.93 -4.75
N VAL A 43 1.57 -10.02 -5.84
CA VAL A 43 1.71 -8.94 -6.82
C VAL A 43 0.89 -9.26 -8.07
N LEU A 44 -0.28 -8.64 -8.18
CA LEU A 44 -1.15 -8.78 -9.34
C LEU A 44 -0.85 -7.70 -10.40
N ILE A 45 -0.45 -8.13 -11.60
CA ILE A 45 -0.29 -7.25 -12.77
C ILE A 45 -1.49 -7.46 -13.71
N PHE A 46 -2.39 -6.49 -13.75
CA PHE A 46 -3.55 -6.50 -14.64
C PHE A 46 -3.20 -5.94 -16.03
N ASN A 47 -3.30 -6.76 -17.07
CA ASN A 47 -2.82 -6.43 -18.42
C ASN A 47 -3.92 -6.18 -19.46
N ASP A 48 -5.20 -6.38 -19.12
CA ASP A 48 -6.28 -6.27 -20.13
C ASP A 48 -6.51 -4.82 -20.60
N PHE A 49 -6.34 -3.85 -19.69
CA PHE A 49 -6.39 -2.43 -20.00
C PHE A 49 -5.69 -1.59 -18.92
N GLY A 50 -5.58 -0.28 -19.18
CA GLY A 50 -5.05 0.68 -18.22
C GLY A 50 -5.75 2.03 -18.29
N ARG A 51 -5.04 3.08 -17.84
CA ARG A 51 -5.57 4.45 -17.70
C ARG A 51 -6.28 5.00 -18.95
N ASN A 52 -5.87 4.59 -20.15
CA ASN A 52 -6.43 5.11 -21.40
C ASN A 52 -7.88 4.67 -21.60
N PHE A 53 -8.21 3.44 -21.23
CA PHE A 53 -9.58 2.93 -21.28
C PHE A 53 -10.48 3.73 -20.33
N MET A 54 -10.09 3.80 -19.05
CA MET A 54 -10.87 4.47 -18.00
C MET A 54 -11.16 5.94 -18.35
N LYS A 55 -10.14 6.66 -18.85
CA LYS A 55 -10.29 8.05 -19.28
C LYS A 55 -11.21 8.21 -20.49
N LYS A 56 -11.11 7.33 -21.49
CA LYS A 56 -12.02 7.35 -22.66
C LYS A 56 -13.48 7.13 -22.25
N SER A 57 -13.71 6.32 -21.21
CA SER A 57 -15.03 6.09 -20.63
C SER A 57 -15.51 7.19 -19.68
N GLY A 58 -14.75 8.29 -19.52
CA GLY A 58 -15.14 9.43 -18.68
C GLY A 58 -14.85 9.26 -17.18
N PHE A 59 -14.06 8.26 -16.78
CA PHE A 59 -13.73 8.00 -15.39
C PHE A 59 -12.32 8.47 -15.01
N SER A 60 -12.17 8.95 -13.78
CA SER A 60 -10.85 9.06 -13.14
C SER A 60 -10.28 7.65 -12.96
N PRO A 61 -9.02 7.38 -13.39
CA PRO A 61 -8.41 6.07 -13.18
C PRO A 61 -8.35 5.65 -11.71
N ASP A 62 -8.12 6.62 -10.83
CA ASP A 62 -8.03 6.42 -9.38
C ASP A 62 -9.39 6.00 -8.80
N GLY A 63 -10.43 6.79 -9.03
CA GLY A 63 -11.79 6.46 -8.60
C GLY A 63 -12.33 5.16 -9.19
N PHE A 64 -11.93 4.81 -10.42
CA PHE A 64 -12.28 3.52 -11.04
C PHE A 64 -11.69 2.35 -10.24
N VAL A 65 -10.39 2.41 -9.91
CA VAL A 65 -9.71 1.36 -9.15
C VAL A 65 -10.24 1.29 -7.71
N GLN A 66 -10.52 2.44 -7.07
CA GLN A 66 -11.12 2.46 -5.73
C GLN A 66 -12.47 1.74 -5.68
N LEU A 67 -13.35 2.00 -6.66
CA LEU A 67 -14.62 1.26 -6.75
C LEU A 67 -14.40 -0.22 -7.02
N ALA A 68 -13.46 -0.59 -7.91
CA ALA A 68 -13.14 -1.99 -8.15
C ALA A 68 -12.69 -2.72 -6.87
N LEU A 69 -11.89 -2.08 -6.02
CA LEU A 69 -11.49 -2.62 -4.71
C LEU A 69 -12.68 -2.77 -3.75
N GLN A 70 -13.61 -1.81 -3.72
CA GLN A 70 -14.85 -1.95 -2.94
C GLN A 70 -15.67 -3.15 -3.41
N LEU A 71 -15.79 -3.36 -4.73
CA LEU A 71 -16.50 -4.50 -5.29
C LEU A 71 -15.81 -5.83 -4.96
N ALA A 72 -14.48 -5.90 -5.10
CA ALA A 72 -13.71 -7.09 -4.79
C ALA A 72 -13.88 -7.50 -3.32
N HIS A 73 -13.74 -6.55 -2.39
CA HIS A 73 -13.97 -6.80 -0.96
C HIS A 73 -15.42 -7.22 -0.69
N TYR A 74 -16.40 -6.56 -1.29
CA TYR A 74 -17.81 -6.91 -1.10
C TYR A 74 -18.13 -8.31 -1.63
N LYS A 75 -17.57 -8.73 -2.78
CA LYS A 75 -17.74 -10.09 -3.30
C LYS A 75 -17.14 -11.16 -2.39
N LEU A 76 -15.97 -10.88 -1.79
CA LEU A 76 -15.28 -11.83 -0.93
C LEU A 76 -15.93 -11.94 0.47
N HIS A 77 -16.41 -10.83 1.02
CA HIS A 77 -16.85 -10.77 2.43
C HIS A 77 -18.34 -10.45 2.64
N GLY A 78 -19.03 -9.93 1.63
CA GLY A 78 -20.46 -9.59 1.70
C GLY A 78 -20.78 -8.23 2.33
N TYR A 79 -19.78 -7.43 2.67
CA TYR A 79 -19.95 -6.09 3.25
C TYR A 79 -18.79 -5.15 2.86
N LEU A 80 -18.99 -3.85 3.05
CA LEU A 80 -17.94 -2.83 2.94
C LEU A 80 -17.37 -2.49 4.32
N VAL A 81 -16.10 -2.09 4.35
CA VAL A 81 -15.38 -1.65 5.55
C VAL A 81 -14.86 -0.22 5.38
N SER A 82 -14.51 0.42 6.50
CA SER A 82 -13.86 1.75 6.46
C SER A 82 -12.56 1.65 5.67
N THR A 83 -12.57 2.19 4.46
CA THR A 83 -11.42 2.14 3.55
C THR A 83 -10.63 3.44 3.67
N TYR A 84 -9.31 3.33 3.80
CA TYR A 84 -8.39 4.45 3.85
C TYR A 84 -7.74 4.66 2.48
N GLU A 85 -7.82 5.88 1.96
CA GLU A 85 -7.10 6.30 0.76
C GLU A 85 -6.35 7.60 1.05
N SER A 86 -5.04 7.60 0.83
CA SER A 86 -4.21 8.79 1.07
C SER A 86 -4.48 9.88 0.02
N ALA A 87 -4.99 11.02 0.47
CA ALA A 87 -5.11 12.23 -0.33
C ALA A 87 -4.01 13.24 -0.01
N SER A 88 -3.20 13.61 -1.00
CA SER A 88 -2.12 14.58 -0.81
C SER A 88 -2.63 15.97 -0.41
N LEU A 89 -2.09 16.51 0.69
CA LEU A 89 -2.31 17.88 1.15
C LEU A 89 -1.18 18.84 0.76
N ARG A 90 -0.34 18.46 -0.22
CA ARG A 90 0.87 19.23 -0.61
C ARG A 90 0.60 20.67 -1.10
N ARG A 91 -0.66 21.05 -1.30
CA ARG A 91 -1.06 22.44 -1.59
C ARG A 91 -0.94 23.35 -0.36
N PHE A 92 -0.84 22.78 0.84
CA PHE A 92 -0.70 23.50 2.10
C PHE A 92 0.73 23.40 2.65
N ARG A 93 1.18 24.43 3.39
CA ARG A 93 2.49 24.43 4.06
C ARG A 93 2.57 23.24 5.02
N ALA A 94 3.64 22.45 4.91
CA ALA A 94 3.86 21.21 5.67
C ALA A 94 2.77 20.13 5.48
N GLY A 95 1.94 20.24 4.44
CA GLY A 95 0.89 19.27 4.15
C GLY A 95 1.46 17.89 3.83
N ARG A 96 0.94 16.87 4.53
CA ARG A 96 1.22 15.45 4.30
C ARG A 96 0.09 14.84 3.49
N VAL A 97 -0.79 14.08 4.15
CA VAL A 97 -1.95 13.44 3.55
C VAL A 97 -3.17 13.61 4.47
N ASP A 98 -4.36 13.56 3.89
CA ASP A 98 -5.63 13.31 4.57
C ASP A 98 -6.23 11.97 4.08
N ASN A 99 -7.38 11.57 4.62
CA ASN A 99 -8.06 10.33 4.29
C ASN A 99 -9.30 10.55 3.41
N ILE A 100 -9.32 9.97 2.21
CA ILE A 100 -10.55 9.74 1.44
C ILE A 100 -11.18 8.43 1.90
N ARG A 101 -12.44 8.50 2.34
CA ARG A 101 -13.21 7.31 2.72
C ARG A 101 -13.95 6.76 1.50
N ALA A 102 -13.33 5.82 0.79
CA ALA A 102 -13.87 5.24 -0.45
C ALA A 102 -15.17 4.42 -0.26
N ASN A 103 -15.50 4.01 0.97
CA ASN A 103 -16.67 3.19 1.28
C ASN A 103 -17.97 4.00 1.43
N THR A 104 -18.30 4.82 0.42
CA THR A 104 -19.47 5.69 0.47
C THR A 104 -20.79 4.90 0.37
N ARG A 105 -21.92 5.58 0.61
CA ARG A 105 -23.25 4.98 0.45
C ARG A 105 -23.53 4.61 -1.01
N GLU A 106 -23.06 5.43 -1.94
CA GLU A 106 -23.16 5.22 -3.38
C GLU A 106 -22.35 4.00 -3.81
N ALA A 107 -21.13 3.86 -3.28
CA ALA A 107 -20.32 2.65 -3.50
C ALA A 107 -21.05 1.40 -3.00
N LEU A 108 -21.65 1.44 -1.80
CA LEU A 108 -22.44 0.32 -1.26
C LEU A 108 -23.64 -0.04 -2.15
N GLN A 109 -24.37 0.96 -2.64
CA GLN A 109 -25.50 0.73 -3.53
C GLN A 109 -25.05 0.10 -4.85
N TRP A 110 -23.95 0.59 -5.41
CA TRP A 110 -23.39 0.07 -6.65
C TRP A 110 -22.88 -1.37 -6.50
N VAL A 111 -22.08 -1.70 -5.47
CA VAL A 111 -21.59 -3.08 -5.28
C VAL A 111 -22.73 -4.07 -5.02
N LYS A 112 -23.78 -3.65 -4.29
CA LYS A 112 -25.01 -4.45 -4.13
C LYS A 112 -25.69 -4.71 -5.47
N ALA A 113 -25.81 -3.68 -6.32
CA ALA A 113 -26.41 -3.85 -7.65
C ALA A 113 -25.59 -4.81 -8.52
N MET A 114 -24.25 -4.75 -8.45
CA MET A 114 -23.34 -5.62 -9.20
C MET A 114 -23.34 -7.08 -8.72
N THR A 115 -23.85 -7.38 -7.52
CA THR A 115 -23.83 -8.72 -6.91
C THR A 115 -25.22 -9.35 -6.76
N LYS A 116 -26.30 -8.63 -7.06
CA LYS A 116 -27.70 -9.09 -6.89
C LYS A 116 -28.05 -10.39 -7.62
N ASN A 117 -27.35 -10.73 -8.70
CA ASN A 117 -27.64 -11.89 -9.55
C ASN A 117 -26.54 -12.96 -9.49
N GLU A 118 -25.54 -12.80 -8.62
CA GLU A 118 -24.55 -13.82 -8.38
C GLU A 118 -25.15 -14.81 -7.36
N SER A 119 -25.81 -15.85 -7.86
CA SER A 119 -26.15 -17.02 -7.04
C SER A 119 -24.84 -17.53 -6.43
N LYS A 120 -24.80 -17.69 -5.11
CA LYS A 120 -23.72 -18.45 -4.47
C LYS A 120 -23.67 -19.87 -5.03
#